data_AF-A0A0R3LE92-F1
#
_entry.id   AF-A0A0R3LE92-F1
#
_cell.length_a   1.000
_cell.length_b   1.000
_cell.length_c   1.000
_cell.angle_alpha   90.00
_cell.angle_beta   90.00
_cell.angle_gamma   90.00
#
_symmetry.space_group_name_H-M   'P 1'
#
loop_
_entity.id
_entity.type
_entity.pdbx_description
1 polymer ?
#
loop_
_entity_poly.entity_id
_entity_poly.type
_entity_poly.pdbx_seq_one_letter_code
_entity_poly.pdbx_strand_id
1 'polypeptide(L)'
;MADVVREKEGCRFPDTPKDRLAEKVFNDSWSTERVTSLATLTKTHRDGYNLGVRLGEPSFFNDLYLHCIDLDIRDPDKADEAWGALLELIPEARSLPSVISGSMGESRHLYFLTDRPFPSKKLRHSTEKIIGKDKKAHWAWEIERFGTGKQVVVPPSIHPDTGKRYKWEREWPVDLVELGVGPVIPASRVAGWEPPSRTKPTSAPTRSASRSPRQRIFWQTCRPTPGARTATAGCRSAWRCTTFNGSKEGFKAWVEFSAASDKYDPEDQRRVWRSFRQSNKPVRMATLLSAAKEVRLMNAFDDLGDEDEIDGDDARVKPGHMDDDVDDLLGEGDDTATEQPERVLKLKQAEVHLELGHVPKRIAKLNKNHAVAFVKGKTVILTFEKDGTTSYGSVHDVYNYYENDRVATEKSTEPVTKARDAPQGSAQLSERHRLRATGRARRRLQSLARLRRRTRSIVILRALPRPLAR
;
A
#
# COMPACT_ATOMS: atom_id res chain seq x y z
N MET A 1 19.41 -0.62 18.48
CA MET A 1 18.10 0.07 18.54
C MET A 1 17.90 1.04 17.37
N ALA A 2 18.94 1.79 16.97
CA ALA A 2 18.89 2.72 15.84
C ALA A 2 18.36 2.11 14.52
N ASP A 3 18.60 0.82 14.26
CA ASP A 3 18.09 0.12 13.06
C ASP A 3 16.57 -0.19 13.09
N VAL A 4 15.93 -0.07 14.25
CA VAL A 4 14.49 -0.30 14.45
C VAL A 4 13.73 1.02 14.66
N VAL A 5 14.46 2.07 15.07
CA VAL A 5 13.92 3.40 15.34
C VAL A 5 13.60 4.11 14.02
N ARG A 6 12.43 4.74 13.96
CA ARG A 6 11.99 5.58 12.86
C ARG A 6 11.58 6.95 13.36
N GLU A 7 11.52 7.89 12.43
CA GLU A 7 10.99 9.20 12.70
C GLU A 7 9.49 9.10 13.02
N LYS A 8 9.07 9.69 14.15
CA LYS A 8 7.71 10.21 14.26
C LYS A 8 7.82 11.62 13.72
N GLU A 9 7.56 11.86 12.42
CA GLU A 9 7.66 13.26 12.00
C GLU A 9 6.54 14.10 12.67
N GLY A 10 6.97 15.01 13.55
CA GLY A 10 6.21 16.15 14.07
C GLY A 10 5.11 15.89 15.11
N CYS A 11 5.47 15.93 16.40
CA CYS A 11 4.90 16.99 17.23
C CYS A 11 5.87 18.17 17.11
N ARG A 12 5.45 19.26 16.46
CA ARG A 12 6.23 20.51 16.46
C ARG A 12 6.20 21.06 17.88
N PHE A 13 7.33 21.55 18.40
CA PHE A 13 7.28 22.55 19.45
C PHE A 13 6.88 23.87 18.80
N PRO A 14 5.73 24.45 19.14
CA PRO A 14 5.47 25.80 18.72
C PRO A 14 6.26 26.77 19.60
N ASP A 15 6.76 27.85 18.99
CA ASP A 15 7.26 29.02 19.71
C ASP A 15 6.14 29.75 20.49
N THR A 16 4.88 29.30 20.37
CA THR A 16 3.73 29.89 21.07
C THR A 16 2.79 28.84 21.69
N PRO A 17 2.21 29.11 22.89
CA PRO A 17 1.39 28.13 23.63
C PRO A 17 0.11 27.60 22.96
N LYS A 18 -0.32 28.20 21.83
CA LYS A 18 -1.60 27.89 21.15
C LYS A 18 -1.52 26.77 20.10
N ASP A 19 -0.31 26.41 19.66
CA ASP A 19 -0.10 25.44 18.57
C ASP A 19 0.35 24.06 19.08
N ARG A 20 -0.20 23.59 20.23
CA ARG A 20 0.05 22.22 20.71
C ARG A 20 -0.57 21.21 19.74
N LEU A 21 0.19 20.89 18.70
CA LEU A 21 -0.18 19.92 17.68
C LEU A 21 -0.31 18.54 18.34
N ALA A 22 -1.46 17.91 18.09
CA ALA A 22 -1.80 16.57 18.53
C ALA A 22 -0.67 15.56 18.25
N GLU A 23 -0.59 14.49 19.06
CA GLU A 23 0.30 13.35 18.87
C GLU A 23 0.00 12.55 17.58
N LYS A 24 0.17 13.16 16.42
CA LYS A 24 -0.03 12.49 15.14
C LYS A 24 1.30 12.02 14.59
N VAL A 25 1.24 10.89 13.90
CA VAL A 25 2.34 10.44 13.06
C VAL A 25 2.23 11.21 11.75
N PHE A 26 3.35 11.68 11.21
CA PHE A 26 3.39 12.49 9.99
C PHE A 26 2.63 11.89 8.79
N ASN A 27 2.61 10.57 8.73
CA ASN A 27 2.08 9.82 7.62
C ASN A 27 1.06 8.81 8.13
N ASP A 28 -0.16 8.87 7.60
CA ASP A 28 -1.25 7.95 7.95
C ASP A 28 -0.91 6.48 7.63
N SER A 29 0.08 6.24 6.75
CA SER A 29 0.53 4.92 6.30
C SER A 29 1.67 4.35 7.15
N TRP A 30 2.07 5.01 8.24
CA TRP A 30 3.29 4.68 9.00
C TRP A 30 3.37 3.22 9.46
N SER A 31 2.23 2.56 9.72
CA SER A 31 2.18 1.19 10.19
C SER A 31 2.55 0.17 9.11
N THR A 32 2.36 0.50 7.84
CA THR A 32 2.56 -0.41 6.69
C THR A 32 3.82 -0.13 5.89
N GLU A 33 4.48 1.01 6.12
CA GLU A 33 5.67 1.38 5.36
C GLU A 33 6.91 0.54 5.71
N ARG A 34 7.83 0.39 4.74
CA ARG A 34 9.08 -0.35 4.94
C ARG A 34 10.06 0.41 5.80
N VAL A 35 10.55 -0.12 6.94
CA VAL A 35 11.97 -0.02 7.39
C VAL A 35 12.81 1.19 6.90
N THR A 36 12.96 2.31 7.61
CA THR A 36 13.85 3.40 7.12
C THR A 36 15.24 3.03 7.56
N SER A 37 16.23 3.14 6.69
CA SER A 37 17.62 2.95 7.12
C SER A 37 18.05 4.07 8.05
N LEU A 38 19.02 3.80 8.92
CA LEU A 38 19.60 4.82 9.79
C LEU A 38 20.11 6.03 9.00
N ALA A 39 20.76 5.81 7.85
CA ALA A 39 21.26 6.90 7.00
C ALA A 39 20.13 7.79 6.47
N THR A 40 19.00 7.21 6.06
CA THR A 40 17.84 8.00 5.63
C THR A 40 17.23 8.73 6.83
N LEU A 41 17.09 8.07 7.98
CA LEU A 41 16.59 8.69 9.20
C LEU A 41 17.43 9.91 9.61
N THR A 42 18.75 9.77 9.66
CA THR A 42 19.67 10.87 9.98
C THR A 42 19.56 12.03 8.99
N LYS A 43 19.28 11.73 7.71
CA LYS A 43 19.14 12.75 6.67
C LYS A 43 17.78 13.46 6.71
N THR A 44 16.71 12.76 7.09
CA THR A 44 15.34 13.32 7.09
C THR A 44 14.95 13.94 8.43
N HIS A 45 15.60 13.52 9.52
CA HIS A 45 15.30 14.00 10.86
C HIS A 45 15.45 15.51 10.97
N ARG A 46 14.48 16.13 11.64
CA ARG A 46 14.43 17.57 11.89
C ARG A 46 14.54 17.87 13.37
N ASP A 47 15.23 18.96 13.69
CA ASP A 47 15.31 19.44 15.07
C ASP A 47 13.91 19.69 15.65
N GLY A 48 13.73 19.27 16.90
CA GLY A 48 12.45 19.32 17.61
C GLY A 48 11.49 18.16 17.32
N TYR A 49 11.84 17.23 16.43
CA TYR A 49 11.00 16.06 16.14
C TYR A 49 11.35 14.89 17.06
N ASN A 50 10.32 14.22 17.56
CA ASN A 50 10.46 13.03 18.39
C ASN A 50 10.78 11.78 17.55
N LEU A 51 11.40 10.81 18.19
CA LEU A 51 11.71 9.51 17.61
C LEU A 51 10.76 8.45 18.17
N GLY A 52 10.28 7.57 17.29
CA GLY A 52 9.43 6.45 17.62
C GLY A 52 10.05 5.14 17.16
N VAL A 53 9.80 4.06 17.89
CA VAL A 53 10.14 2.71 17.44
C VAL A 53 8.86 1.95 17.16
N ARG A 54 8.79 1.30 15.99
CA ARG A 54 7.68 0.40 15.67
C ARG A 54 7.95 -0.95 16.31
N LEU A 55 6.89 -1.61 16.78
CA LEU A 55 7.00 -2.83 17.58
C LEU A 55 6.38 -4.02 16.84
N GLY A 56 6.72 -5.24 17.25
CA GLY A 56 6.25 -6.49 16.66
C GLY A 56 6.88 -6.77 15.29
N GLU A 57 6.06 -7.15 14.31
CA GLU A 57 6.54 -7.61 12.99
C GLU A 57 7.51 -6.65 12.27
N PRO A 58 7.31 -5.31 12.25
CA PRO A 58 8.25 -4.38 11.63
C PRO A 58 9.59 -4.22 12.36
N SER A 59 9.74 -4.81 13.54
CA SER A 59 10.90 -4.68 14.42
C SER A 59 11.80 -5.91 14.44
N PHE A 60 11.76 -6.68 13.36
CA PHE A 60 12.55 -7.89 13.20
C PHE A 60 14.06 -7.57 13.21
N PHE A 61 14.77 -8.11 14.19
CA PHE A 61 16.20 -7.92 14.40
C PHE A 61 16.77 -9.17 15.08
N ASN A 62 17.86 -9.73 14.53
CA ASN A 62 18.52 -10.95 15.04
C ASN A 62 17.54 -12.12 15.30
N ASP A 63 16.68 -12.42 14.33
CA ASP A 63 15.64 -13.46 14.42
C ASP A 63 14.61 -13.28 15.56
N LEU A 64 14.56 -12.08 16.13
CA LEU A 64 13.67 -11.71 17.23
C LEU A 64 12.85 -10.47 16.88
N TYR A 65 11.83 -10.21 17.70
CA TYR A 65 10.90 -9.09 17.52
C TYR A 65 10.81 -8.25 18.80
N LEU A 66 10.98 -6.94 18.65
CA LEU A 66 10.89 -5.98 19.75
C LEU A 66 9.44 -5.73 20.18
N HIS A 67 9.21 -5.83 21.48
CA HIS A 67 7.95 -5.51 22.12
C HIS A 67 8.19 -4.56 23.29
N CYS A 68 7.11 -3.92 23.72
CA CYS A 68 7.13 -3.02 24.87
C CYS A 68 5.93 -3.34 25.76
N ILE A 69 6.13 -3.39 27.08
CA ILE A 69 5.04 -3.28 28.03
C ILE A 69 4.87 -1.81 28.37
N ASP A 70 3.69 -1.28 28.12
CA ASP A 70 3.28 0.04 28.57
C ASP A 70 2.57 -0.09 29.92
N LEU A 71 3.26 0.31 30.98
CA LEU A 71 2.72 0.42 32.33
C LEU A 71 2.28 1.88 32.53
N ASP A 72 0.99 2.13 32.36
CA ASP A 72 0.38 3.45 32.52
C ASP A 72 -0.28 3.56 33.90
N ILE A 73 0.38 4.24 34.85
CA ILE A 73 -0.14 4.51 36.19
C ILE A 73 -0.60 5.96 36.25
N ARG A 74 -1.91 6.15 36.47
CA ARG A 74 -2.55 7.46 36.52
C ARG A 74 -2.87 7.90 37.94
N ASP A 75 -3.09 6.93 38.83
CA ASP A 75 -3.23 7.13 40.27
C ASP A 75 -1.95 6.67 41.00
N PRO A 76 -1.14 7.60 41.54
CA PRO A 76 0.09 7.26 42.27
C PRO A 76 -0.15 6.32 43.45
N ASP A 77 -1.30 6.40 44.12
CA ASP A 77 -1.62 5.58 45.30
C ASP A 77 -1.84 4.10 44.93
N LYS A 78 -2.01 3.82 43.64
CA LYS A 78 -2.18 2.48 43.08
C LYS A 78 -0.91 1.94 42.41
N ALA A 79 0.24 2.62 42.55
CA ALA A 79 1.47 2.22 41.90
C ALA A 79 1.96 0.83 42.34
N ASP A 80 1.91 0.53 43.64
CA ASP A 80 2.33 -0.78 44.16
C ASP A 80 1.41 -1.92 43.67
N GLU A 81 0.11 -1.66 43.58
CA GLU A 81 -0.87 -2.59 43.01
C GLU A 81 -0.55 -2.88 41.54
N ALA A 82 -0.27 -1.84 40.75
CA ALA A 82 0.06 -1.96 39.33
C ALA A 82 1.38 -2.73 39.11
N TRP A 83 2.42 -2.42 39.89
CA TRP A 83 3.69 -3.13 39.85
C TRP A 83 3.55 -4.58 40.31
N GLY A 84 2.75 -4.86 41.35
CA GLY A 84 2.45 -6.21 41.79
C GLY A 84 1.79 -7.03 40.68
N ALA A 85 0.80 -6.46 39.99
CA ALA A 85 0.14 -7.11 38.86
C ALA A 85 1.09 -7.35 37.67
N LEU A 86 2.02 -6.42 37.42
CA LEU A 86 3.04 -6.59 36.38
C LEU A 86 4.05 -7.68 36.75
N LEU A 87 4.52 -7.71 37.99
CA LEU A 87 5.49 -8.70 38.49
C LEU A 87 4.90 -10.11 38.55
N GLU A 88 3.59 -10.25 38.73
CA GLU A 88 2.93 -11.55 38.60
C GLU A 88 2.97 -12.07 37.16
N LEU A 89 2.82 -11.19 36.16
CA LEU A 89 2.92 -11.54 34.74
C LEU A 89 4.38 -11.78 34.31
N ILE A 90 5.26 -10.90 34.76
CA ILE A 90 6.66 -10.80 34.36
C ILE A 90 7.52 -10.56 35.61
N PRO A 91 7.85 -11.64 36.36
CA PRO A 91 8.75 -11.59 37.52
C PRO A 91 10.02 -10.75 37.32
N GLU A 92 10.61 -10.81 36.12
CA GLU A 92 11.83 -10.08 35.75
C GLU A 92 11.59 -8.64 35.25
N ALA A 93 10.37 -8.09 35.33
CA ALA A 93 10.03 -6.76 34.79
C ALA A 93 10.98 -5.66 35.29
N ARG A 94 11.38 -5.71 36.57
CA ARG A 94 12.30 -4.74 37.17
C ARG A 94 13.75 -4.84 36.66
N SER A 95 14.11 -5.90 35.94
CA SER A 95 15.41 -6.01 35.26
C SER A 95 15.38 -5.66 33.77
N LEU A 96 14.19 -5.57 33.17
CA LEU A 96 14.07 -5.22 31.76
C LEU A 96 14.55 -3.78 31.49
N PRO A 97 15.11 -3.50 30.30
CA PRO A 97 15.36 -2.13 29.86
C PRO A 97 14.09 -1.31 29.94
N SER A 98 14.17 -0.13 30.54
CA SER A 98 13.00 0.67 30.87
C SER A 98 13.23 2.15 30.58
N VAL A 99 12.17 2.79 30.08
CA VAL A 99 12.09 4.23 29.88
C VAL A 99 11.06 4.80 30.84
N ILE A 100 11.44 5.88 31.53
CA ILE A 100 10.52 6.71 32.31
C ILE A 100 9.70 7.50 31.31
N SER A 101 8.37 7.31 31.35
CA SER A 101 7.48 8.06 30.47
C SER A 101 7.41 9.54 30.89
N GLY A 102 7.05 10.41 29.96
CA GLY A 102 7.03 11.85 30.21
C GLY A 102 5.99 12.35 31.24
N SER A 103 5.11 11.48 31.74
CA SER A 103 4.10 11.84 32.75
C SER A 103 4.66 12.01 34.17
N MET A 104 5.94 11.65 34.42
CA MET A 104 6.67 11.81 35.69
C MET A 104 6.13 11.03 36.89
N GLY A 105 5.38 9.96 36.65
CA GLY A 105 4.97 9.02 37.69
C GLY A 105 5.80 7.74 37.69
N GLU A 106 5.20 6.69 38.25
CA GLU A 106 5.70 5.32 38.21
C GLU A 106 5.46 4.62 36.85
N SER A 107 4.86 5.32 35.88
CA SER A 107 4.67 4.80 34.53
C SER A 107 6.00 4.49 33.83
N ARG A 108 6.07 3.34 33.15
CA ARG A 108 7.28 2.86 32.47
C ARG A 108 6.94 2.20 31.15
N HIS A 109 7.83 2.38 30.17
CA HIS A 109 7.89 1.53 28.98
C HIS A 109 8.99 0.49 29.18
N LEU A 110 8.64 -0.79 29.28
CA LEU A 110 9.59 -1.88 29.48
C LEU A 110 9.78 -2.68 28.20
N TYR A 111 11.02 -2.78 27.71
CA TYR A 111 11.32 -3.39 26.41
C TYR A 111 11.83 -4.82 26.56
N PHE A 112 11.41 -5.69 25.64
CA PHE A 112 11.88 -7.08 25.59
C PHE A 112 11.81 -7.63 24.15
N LEU A 113 12.50 -8.74 23.91
CA LEU A 113 12.53 -9.46 22.63
C LEU A 113 11.79 -10.80 22.74
N THR A 114 11.25 -11.29 21.62
CA THR A 114 10.58 -12.60 21.52
C THR A 114 10.80 -13.18 20.12
N ASP A 115 10.78 -14.51 19.99
CA ASP A 115 10.98 -15.28 18.75
C ASP A 115 9.81 -15.20 17.78
N ARG A 116 8.66 -14.67 18.22
CA ARG A 116 7.48 -14.44 17.38
C ARG A 116 6.89 -13.05 17.59
N PRO A 117 6.35 -12.39 16.55
CA PRO A 117 5.65 -11.13 16.74
C PRO A 117 4.27 -11.37 17.35
N PHE A 118 3.86 -10.45 18.23
CA PHE A 118 2.53 -10.43 18.82
C PHE A 118 1.81 -9.13 18.48
N PRO A 119 0.47 -9.15 18.31
CA PRO A 119 -0.31 -7.93 18.23
C PRO A 119 -0.37 -7.23 19.59
N SER A 120 -0.64 -5.93 19.57
CA SER A 120 -0.86 -5.17 20.81
C SER A 120 -2.13 -5.65 21.53
N LYS A 121 -2.08 -5.74 22.87
CA LYS A 121 -3.17 -6.27 23.68
C LYS A 121 -3.13 -5.73 25.10
N LYS A 122 -4.28 -5.31 25.63
CA LYS A 122 -4.46 -4.99 27.06
C LYS A 122 -4.37 -6.26 27.87
N LEU A 123 -3.46 -6.30 28.84
CA LEU A 123 -3.20 -7.47 29.68
C LEU A 123 -3.98 -7.39 30.99
N ARG A 124 -3.83 -6.28 31.72
CA ARG A 124 -4.46 -6.03 33.03
C ARG A 124 -4.78 -4.55 33.18
N HIS A 125 -5.69 -4.24 34.09
CA HIS A 125 -6.04 -2.87 34.48
C HIS A 125 -6.59 -2.90 35.91
N SER A 126 -6.67 -1.74 36.56
CA SER A 126 -7.32 -1.58 37.86
C SER A 126 -8.81 -1.96 37.80
N THR A 127 -9.40 -2.28 38.95
CA THR A 127 -10.86 -2.49 39.08
C THR A 127 -11.64 -1.18 39.05
N GLU A 128 -11.05 -0.10 39.54
CA GLU A 128 -11.65 1.22 39.65
C GLU A 128 -11.20 2.13 38.51
N LYS A 129 -12.08 3.07 38.14
CA LYS A 129 -11.77 4.14 37.19
C LYS A 129 -11.73 5.47 37.92
N ILE A 130 -10.75 6.28 37.57
CA ILE A 130 -10.60 7.67 38.03
C ILE A 130 -11.06 8.63 36.93
N ILE A 131 -11.52 9.82 37.32
CA ILE A 131 -11.86 10.88 36.37
C ILE A 131 -10.60 11.70 36.11
N GLY A 132 -10.11 11.66 34.87
CA GLY A 132 -8.92 12.42 34.46
C GLY A 132 -9.19 13.92 34.35
N LYS A 133 -8.11 14.70 34.14
CA LYS A 133 -8.20 16.16 33.88
C LYS A 133 -9.08 16.51 32.67
N ASP A 134 -9.24 15.55 31.76
CA ASP A 134 -10.11 15.64 30.58
C ASP A 134 -11.58 15.33 30.86
N LYS A 135 -11.96 15.14 32.14
CA LYS A 135 -13.30 14.73 32.59
C LYS A 135 -13.77 13.38 32.04
N LYS A 136 -12.86 12.53 31.54
CA LYS A 136 -13.18 11.18 31.09
C LYS A 136 -12.75 10.17 32.15
N ALA A 137 -13.49 9.08 32.22
CA ALA A 137 -13.17 7.96 33.11
C ALA A 137 -12.05 7.12 32.49
N HIS A 138 -10.94 7.00 33.21
CA HIS A 138 -9.78 6.19 32.85
C HIS A 138 -9.50 5.17 33.96
N TRP A 139 -8.89 4.04 33.63
CA TRP A 139 -8.41 3.13 34.68
C TRP A 139 -7.35 3.83 35.54
N ALA A 140 -7.32 3.54 36.84
CA ALA A 140 -6.31 4.05 37.75
C ALA A 140 -4.89 3.61 37.32
N TRP A 141 -4.79 2.40 36.79
CA TRP A 141 -3.61 1.92 36.06
C TRP A 141 -4.00 0.93 34.96
N GLU A 142 -3.15 0.81 33.94
CA GLU A 142 -3.31 -0.12 32.83
C GLU A 142 -1.95 -0.75 32.46
N ILE A 143 -1.98 -2.03 32.10
CA ILE A 143 -0.83 -2.76 31.55
C ILE A 143 -1.20 -3.23 30.14
N GLU A 144 -0.54 -2.68 29.13
CA GLU A 144 -0.71 -3.08 27.74
C GLU A 144 0.59 -3.66 27.18
N ARG A 145 0.51 -4.80 26.48
CA ARG A 145 1.60 -5.25 25.60
C ARG A 145 1.47 -4.50 24.29
N PHE A 146 2.45 -3.69 23.94
CA PHE A 146 2.59 -3.13 22.61
C PHE A 146 3.40 -4.08 21.71
N GLY A 147 2.87 -4.33 20.53
CA GLY A 147 3.47 -5.15 19.48
C GLY A 147 3.07 -4.66 18.10
N THR A 148 2.81 -5.58 17.16
CA THR A 148 2.50 -5.24 15.77
C THR A 148 1.35 -4.23 15.69
N GLY A 149 1.56 -3.17 14.90
CA GLY A 149 0.58 -2.10 14.68
C GLY A 149 0.64 -0.97 15.71
N LYS A 150 1.53 -1.04 16.70
CA LYS A 150 1.82 0.08 17.60
C LYS A 150 3.27 0.54 17.51
N GLN A 151 3.48 1.77 17.97
CA GLN A 151 4.78 2.39 18.13
C GLN A 151 4.88 2.99 19.52
N VAL A 152 6.10 3.16 20.00
CA VAL A 152 6.39 3.84 21.26
C VAL A 152 7.45 4.91 21.04
N VAL A 153 7.31 6.04 21.73
CA VAL A 153 8.30 7.13 21.70
C VAL A 153 9.52 6.71 22.51
N VAL A 154 10.71 6.96 21.99
CA VAL A 154 11.99 6.58 22.64
C VAL A 154 12.80 7.82 23.06
N PRO A 155 13.63 7.74 24.11
CA PRO A 155 14.59 8.79 24.44
C PRO A 155 15.49 9.13 23.25
N PRO A 156 15.93 10.39 23.08
CA PRO A 156 15.76 11.53 23.99
C PRO A 156 14.53 12.41 23.69
N SER A 157 13.47 11.84 23.09
CA SER A 157 12.24 12.57 22.74
C SER A 157 11.63 13.34 23.90
N ILE A 158 10.78 14.33 23.61
CA ILE A 158 10.11 15.18 24.59
C ILE A 158 8.60 14.94 24.56
N HIS A 159 7.99 14.71 25.73
CA HIS A 159 6.55 14.54 25.85
C HIS A 159 5.80 15.85 25.55
N PRO A 160 4.77 15.84 24.70
CA PRO A 160 4.13 17.06 24.22
C PRO A 160 3.39 17.83 25.33
N ASP A 161 2.67 17.13 26.22
CA ASP A 161 1.89 17.81 27.26
C ASP A 161 2.71 18.32 28.43
N THR A 162 3.70 17.54 28.87
CA THR A 162 4.51 17.86 30.06
C THR A 162 5.78 18.64 29.72
N GLY A 163 6.22 18.63 28.45
CA GLY A 163 7.49 19.23 28.01
C GLY A 163 8.73 18.49 28.53
N LYS A 164 8.56 17.33 29.15
CA LYS A 164 9.65 16.59 29.81
C LYS A 164 10.22 15.52 28.90
N ARG A 165 11.52 15.29 29.01
CA ARG A 165 12.24 14.30 28.19
C ARG A 165 11.94 12.89 28.68
N TYR A 166 11.70 11.99 27.72
CA TYR A 166 11.80 10.56 27.96
C TYR A 166 13.25 10.23 28.34
N LYS A 167 13.44 9.45 29.41
CA LYS A 167 14.77 9.09 29.91
C LYS A 167 14.85 7.58 30.13
N TRP A 168 15.97 6.98 29.75
CA TRP A 168 16.28 5.61 30.15
C TRP A 168 16.46 5.55 31.67
N GLU A 169 15.65 4.73 32.32
CA GLU A 169 15.91 4.27 33.70
C GLU A 169 16.92 3.12 33.67
N ARG A 170 16.73 2.19 32.72
CA ARG A 170 17.70 1.13 32.40
C ARG A 170 17.88 1.08 30.90
N GLU A 171 19.10 1.32 30.44
CA GLU A 171 19.42 1.41 29.02
C GLU A 171 19.25 0.08 28.28
N TRP A 172 19.05 0.18 26.97
CA TRP A 172 19.00 -0.98 26.10
C TRP A 172 20.40 -1.59 25.95
N PRO A 173 20.61 -2.88 26.30
CA PRO A 173 21.93 -3.50 26.28
C PRO A 173 22.31 -3.89 24.84
N VAL A 174 22.70 -2.92 24.03
CA VAL A 174 23.01 -3.11 22.58
C VAL A 174 24.02 -4.24 22.39
N ASP A 175 25.16 -4.16 23.09
CA ASP A 175 26.27 -5.09 22.93
C ASP A 175 25.85 -6.53 23.28
N LEU A 176 25.06 -6.71 24.33
CA LEU A 176 24.62 -8.05 24.74
C LEU A 176 23.60 -8.62 23.74
N VAL A 177 22.68 -7.81 23.24
CA VAL A 177 21.69 -8.25 22.24
C VAL A 177 22.37 -8.67 20.93
N GLU A 178 23.41 -7.96 20.51
CA GLU A 178 24.21 -8.35 19.34
C GLU A 178 24.93 -9.70 19.53
N LEU A 179 25.32 -10.01 20.77
CA LEU A 179 25.86 -11.31 21.15
C LEU A 179 24.77 -12.40 21.37
N GLY A 180 23.50 -12.09 21.09
CA GLY A 180 22.37 -12.99 21.30
C GLY A 180 21.91 -13.11 22.77
N VAL A 181 22.50 -12.32 23.67
CA VAL A 181 22.17 -12.24 25.10
C VAL A 181 21.27 -11.02 25.33
N GLY A 182 19.98 -11.16 25.02
CA GLY A 182 19.03 -10.05 25.16
C GLY A 182 18.07 -10.20 26.34
N PRO A 183 17.25 -9.16 26.63
CA PRO A 183 16.05 -9.29 27.43
C PRO A 183 14.99 -10.11 26.66
N VAL A 184 15.28 -11.39 26.42
CA VAL A 184 14.46 -12.29 25.61
C VAL A 184 13.45 -13.00 26.51
N ILE A 185 12.17 -12.85 26.18
CA ILE A 185 11.08 -13.58 26.80
C ILE A 185 10.50 -14.53 25.75
N PRO A 186 10.48 -15.86 25.99
CA PRO A 186 9.97 -16.82 25.01
C PRO A 186 8.51 -16.54 24.61
N ALA A 187 8.18 -16.69 23.33
CA ALA A 187 6.83 -16.48 22.82
C ALA A 187 5.78 -17.33 23.54
N SER A 188 6.13 -18.54 23.99
CA SER A 188 5.24 -19.41 24.77
C SER A 188 4.76 -18.75 26.07
N ARG A 189 5.65 -18.04 26.75
CA ARG A 189 5.35 -17.30 27.98
C ARG A 189 4.54 -16.03 27.69
N VAL A 190 4.91 -15.29 26.64
CA VAL A 190 4.18 -14.10 26.19
C VAL A 190 2.74 -14.44 25.77
N ALA A 191 2.54 -15.61 25.15
CA ALA A 191 1.21 -16.11 24.80
C ALA A 191 0.37 -16.46 26.04
N GLY A 192 1.00 -16.90 27.12
CA GLY A 192 0.34 -17.23 28.39
C GLY A 192 -0.17 -16.02 29.18
N TRP A 193 0.32 -14.81 28.90
CA TRP A 193 -0.19 -13.58 29.53
C TRP A 193 -1.57 -13.18 29.04
N GLU A 194 -2.01 -13.74 27.92
CA GLU A 194 -3.31 -13.44 27.40
C GLU A 194 -4.37 -13.97 28.38
N PRO A 195 -5.29 -13.12 28.89
CA PRO A 195 -6.37 -13.62 29.71
C PRO A 195 -7.07 -14.71 28.89
N PRO A 196 -7.44 -15.84 29.51
CA PRO A 196 -8.09 -16.94 28.81
C PRO A 196 -9.20 -16.31 27.99
N SER A 197 -9.03 -16.33 26.67
CA SER A 197 -9.97 -15.65 25.79
C SER A 197 -11.32 -16.16 26.24
N ARG A 198 -12.22 -15.27 26.66
CA ARG A 198 -13.55 -15.66 27.11
C ARG A 198 -14.16 -16.38 25.91
N THR A 199 -13.94 -17.69 25.87
CA THR A 199 -14.37 -18.59 24.82
C THR A 199 -15.85 -18.51 25.01
N LYS A 200 -16.50 -17.64 24.22
CA LYS A 200 -17.94 -17.74 24.06
C LYS A 200 -18.14 -19.21 23.75
N PRO A 201 -18.83 -19.97 24.61
CA PRO A 201 -18.88 -21.41 24.48
C PRO A 201 -19.33 -21.71 23.06
N THR A 202 -18.41 -22.25 22.25
CA THR A 202 -18.66 -22.72 20.88
C THR A 202 -19.37 -24.07 20.96
N SER A 203 -20.38 -24.14 21.82
CA SER A 203 -21.29 -25.25 22.05
C SER A 203 -22.68 -24.66 22.29
N ALA A 204 -23.09 -23.74 21.40
CA ALA A 204 -24.51 -23.58 21.16
C ALA A 204 -24.93 -24.82 20.35
N PRO A 205 -25.93 -25.59 20.80
CA PRO A 205 -26.48 -26.67 19.99
C PRO A 205 -26.94 -26.05 18.66
N THR A 206 -26.79 -26.81 17.58
CA THR A 206 -27.24 -26.49 16.22
C THR A 206 -28.71 -26.06 16.24
N ARG A 207 -28.97 -24.78 16.54
CA ARG A 207 -30.28 -24.16 16.35
C ARG A 207 -30.45 -24.01 14.85
N SER A 208 -31.40 -24.76 14.31
CA SER A 208 -31.95 -24.56 12.98
C SER A 208 -32.04 -23.07 12.65
N ALA A 209 -31.41 -22.70 11.54
CA ALA A 209 -31.15 -21.32 11.15
C ALA A 209 -32.42 -20.46 10.99
N SER A 210 -32.79 -19.71 12.03
CA SER A 210 -33.49 -18.44 11.81
C SER A 210 -32.43 -17.38 11.49
N ARG A 211 -32.41 -16.89 10.25
CA ARG A 211 -31.45 -15.84 9.80
C ARG A 211 -31.43 -14.67 10.79
N SER A 212 -30.23 -14.29 11.23
CA SER A 212 -30.06 -13.10 12.08
C SER A 212 -30.58 -11.84 11.36
N PRO A 213 -31.02 -10.81 12.08
CA PRO A 213 -31.50 -9.56 11.48
C PRO A 213 -30.51 -8.95 10.48
N ARG A 214 -29.20 -9.01 10.77
CA ARG A 214 -28.13 -8.56 9.84
C ARG A 214 -28.02 -9.41 8.58
N GLN A 215 -28.20 -10.73 8.67
CA GLN A 215 -28.26 -11.60 7.50
C GLN A 215 -29.49 -11.32 6.65
N ARG A 216 -30.64 -11.03 7.27
CA ARG A 216 -31.86 -10.63 6.55
C ARG A 216 -31.70 -9.31 5.80
N ILE A 217 -31.11 -8.31 6.45
CA ILE A 217 -30.83 -7.00 5.84
C ILE A 217 -29.91 -7.18 4.63
N PHE A 218 -28.76 -7.86 4.77
CA PHE A 218 -27.87 -8.12 3.63
C PHE A 218 -28.58 -8.85 2.47
N TRP A 219 -29.41 -9.84 2.78
CA TRP A 219 -30.22 -10.55 1.78
C TRP A 219 -31.27 -9.67 1.09
N GLN A 220 -31.89 -8.74 1.81
CA GLN A 220 -32.85 -7.77 1.25
C GLN A 220 -32.14 -6.70 0.42
N THR A 221 -31.03 -6.15 0.89
CA THR A 221 -30.26 -5.11 0.19
C THR A 221 -29.56 -5.65 -1.06
N CYS A 222 -29.28 -6.95 -1.10
CA CYS A 222 -28.70 -7.62 -2.26
C CYS A 222 -29.74 -8.36 -3.12
N ARG A 223 -31.06 -8.19 -2.95
CA ARG A 223 -32.00 -8.72 -3.96
C ARG A 223 -31.70 -8.06 -5.31
N PRO A 224 -31.61 -8.82 -6.42
CA PRO A 224 -31.39 -8.21 -7.72
C PRO A 224 -32.59 -7.30 -8.03
N THR A 225 -32.31 -6.01 -8.17
CA THR A 225 -33.17 -5.13 -8.97
C THR A 225 -32.99 -5.51 -10.44
N PRO A 226 -34.07 -5.60 -11.24
CA PRO A 226 -33.94 -5.81 -12.67
C PRO A 226 -33.03 -4.72 -13.27
N GLY A 227 -31.84 -5.10 -13.76
CA GLY A 227 -30.89 -4.17 -14.40
C GLY A 227 -29.44 -4.23 -13.89
N ALA A 228 -29.19 -4.53 -12.62
CA ALA A 228 -27.82 -4.47 -12.04
C ALA A 228 -27.08 -5.83 -12.09
N ARG A 229 -26.59 -6.23 -13.28
CA ARG A 229 -26.14 -7.62 -13.54
C ARG A 229 -24.67 -7.96 -13.28
N THR A 230 -23.72 -7.04 -13.23
CA THR A 230 -22.28 -7.40 -13.29
C THR A 230 -21.51 -7.18 -11.99
N ALA A 231 -21.67 -6.04 -11.33
CA ALA A 231 -20.94 -5.67 -10.11
C ALA A 231 -21.37 -6.45 -8.84
N THR A 232 -22.65 -6.77 -8.73
CA THR A 232 -23.29 -7.33 -7.53
C THR A 232 -23.10 -8.84 -7.37
N ALA A 233 -22.65 -9.53 -8.42
CA ALA A 233 -22.46 -10.99 -8.44
C ALA A 233 -21.14 -11.40 -7.76
N GLY A 234 -20.04 -10.69 -8.01
CA GLY A 234 -18.72 -10.99 -7.45
C GLY A 234 -18.65 -10.89 -5.92
N CYS A 235 -19.27 -9.86 -5.34
CA CYS A 235 -19.30 -9.66 -3.88
C CYS A 235 -20.13 -10.74 -3.15
N ARG A 236 -21.24 -11.20 -3.74
CA ARG A 236 -22.08 -12.28 -3.19
C ARG A 236 -21.36 -13.63 -3.22
N SER A 237 -20.65 -13.88 -4.30
CA SER A 237 -19.83 -15.07 -4.50
C SER A 237 -18.73 -15.21 -3.44
N ALA A 238 -18.01 -14.12 -3.16
CA ALA A 238 -16.96 -14.09 -2.13
C ALA A 238 -17.53 -14.21 -0.69
N TRP A 239 -18.72 -13.65 -0.42
CA TRP A 239 -19.35 -13.72 0.91
C TRP A 239 -19.86 -15.13 1.28
N ARG A 240 -20.39 -15.90 0.33
CA ARG A 240 -20.84 -17.27 0.62
C ARG A 240 -19.67 -18.21 0.92
N CYS A 241 -18.56 -18.10 0.20
CA CYS A 241 -17.41 -18.99 0.40
C CYS A 241 -16.77 -18.82 1.79
N THR A 242 -16.71 -17.58 2.27
CA THR A 242 -16.09 -17.22 3.56
C THR A 242 -16.90 -17.65 4.76
N THR A 243 -18.24 -17.55 4.68
CA THR A 243 -19.11 -17.87 5.82
C THR A 243 -19.27 -19.39 6.02
N PHE A 244 -19.16 -20.16 4.93
CA PHE A 244 -19.44 -21.60 4.94
C PHE A 244 -18.18 -22.48 4.97
N ASN A 245 -16.97 -21.92 4.93
CA ASN A 245 -15.67 -22.62 4.99
C ASN A 245 -15.59 -23.86 4.07
N GLY A 246 -16.18 -23.76 2.87
CA GLY A 246 -16.24 -24.87 1.91
C GLY A 246 -17.23 -26.00 2.26
N SER A 247 -18.15 -25.80 3.20
CA SER A 247 -19.18 -26.79 3.55
C SER A 247 -20.14 -27.12 2.40
N LYS A 248 -20.77 -28.30 2.47
CA LYS A 248 -21.76 -28.77 1.48
C LYS A 248 -22.98 -27.84 1.39
N GLU A 249 -23.37 -27.22 2.51
CA GLU A 249 -24.46 -26.24 2.58
C GLU A 249 -24.12 -24.96 1.83
N GLY A 250 -22.88 -24.46 2.00
CA GLY A 250 -22.37 -23.33 1.22
C GLY A 250 -22.37 -23.61 -0.28
N PHE A 251 -21.97 -24.82 -0.67
CA PHE A 251 -21.99 -25.24 -2.06
C PHE A 251 -23.42 -25.32 -2.64
N LYS A 252 -24.38 -25.85 -1.89
CA LYS A 252 -25.79 -25.89 -2.33
C LYS A 252 -26.33 -24.47 -2.56
N ALA A 253 -26.03 -23.56 -1.65
CA ALA A 253 -26.47 -22.17 -1.74
C ALA A 253 -25.75 -21.40 -2.87
N TRP A 254 -24.50 -21.77 -3.19
CA TRP A 254 -23.74 -21.29 -4.35
C TRP A 254 -24.39 -21.74 -5.66
N VAL A 255 -24.68 -23.04 -5.78
CA VAL A 255 -25.36 -23.64 -6.93
C VAL A 255 -26.71 -22.97 -7.18
N GLU A 256 -27.53 -22.80 -6.13
CA GLU A 256 -28.84 -22.14 -6.23
C GLU A 256 -28.73 -20.70 -6.77
N PHE A 257 -27.68 -19.97 -6.39
CA PHE A 257 -27.45 -18.62 -6.90
C PHE A 257 -26.96 -18.63 -8.35
N SER A 258 -25.96 -19.45 -8.66
CA SER A 258 -25.38 -19.51 -10.00
C SER A 258 -26.38 -20.05 -11.03
N ALA A 259 -27.33 -20.90 -10.61
CA ALA A 259 -28.40 -21.43 -11.47
C ALA A 259 -29.37 -20.36 -12.00
N ALA A 260 -29.38 -19.16 -11.41
CA ALA A 260 -30.16 -18.03 -11.92
C ALA A 260 -29.51 -17.32 -13.13
N SER A 261 -28.32 -17.75 -13.54
CA SER A 261 -27.59 -17.23 -14.71
C SER A 261 -27.73 -18.16 -15.90
N ASP A 262 -27.93 -17.59 -17.10
CA ASP A 262 -28.01 -18.34 -18.37
C ASP A 262 -26.69 -19.08 -18.71
N LYS A 263 -25.59 -18.71 -18.04
CA LYS A 263 -24.26 -19.34 -18.20
C LYS A 263 -23.96 -20.42 -17.14
N TYR A 264 -24.98 -20.93 -16.46
CA TYR A 264 -24.79 -21.90 -15.39
C TYR A 264 -24.30 -23.25 -15.92
N ASP A 265 -23.09 -23.64 -15.50
CA ASP A 265 -22.56 -25.00 -15.68
C ASP A 265 -22.26 -25.61 -14.29
N PRO A 266 -22.94 -26.72 -13.89
CA PRO A 266 -22.76 -27.36 -12.59
C PRO A 266 -21.35 -27.91 -12.35
N GLU A 267 -20.63 -28.34 -13.39
CA GLU A 267 -19.25 -28.83 -13.26
C GLU A 267 -18.28 -27.66 -13.08
N ASP A 268 -18.46 -26.57 -13.83
CA ASP A 268 -17.68 -25.35 -13.65
C ASP A 268 -17.89 -24.74 -12.25
N GLN A 269 -19.13 -24.75 -11.74
CA GLN A 269 -19.41 -24.29 -10.39
C GLN A 269 -18.71 -25.13 -9.32
N ARG A 270 -18.59 -26.46 -9.51
CA ARG A 270 -17.80 -27.31 -8.61
C ARG A 270 -16.32 -26.97 -8.67
N ARG A 271 -15.77 -26.76 -9.87
CA ARG A 271 -14.36 -26.39 -10.07
C ARG A 271 -14.03 -25.06 -9.38
N VAL A 272 -14.85 -24.04 -9.58
CA VAL A 272 -14.72 -22.72 -8.94
C VAL A 272 -14.89 -22.83 -7.41
N TRP A 273 -15.83 -23.64 -6.92
CA TRP A 273 -15.99 -23.83 -5.47
C TRP A 273 -14.75 -24.47 -4.81
N ARG A 274 -14.09 -25.40 -5.51
CA ARG A 274 -12.85 -26.03 -5.02
C ARG A 274 -11.70 -25.02 -4.92
N SER A 275 -11.60 -24.05 -5.82
CA SER A 275 -10.52 -23.05 -5.78
C SER A 275 -10.64 -22.12 -4.55
N PHE A 276 -11.84 -21.91 -4.01
CA PHE A 276 -12.03 -21.17 -2.77
C PHE A 276 -11.58 -21.91 -1.51
N ARG A 277 -11.48 -23.24 -1.55
CA ARG A 277 -11.14 -24.07 -0.39
C ARG A 277 -9.66 -24.02 -0.01
N GLN A 278 -8.79 -23.49 -0.88
CA GLN A 278 -7.33 -23.52 -0.71
C GLN A 278 -6.72 -22.23 -0.15
N SER A 279 -7.49 -21.17 0.11
CA SER A 279 -6.90 -19.95 0.68
C SER A 279 -6.85 -20.02 2.20
N ASN A 280 -5.65 -20.19 2.78
CA ASN A 280 -5.42 -20.17 4.23
C ASN A 280 -5.72 -18.80 4.91
N LYS A 281 -6.19 -17.81 4.15
CA LYS A 281 -6.53 -16.47 4.64
C LYS A 281 -8.05 -16.27 4.49
N PRO A 282 -8.85 -16.42 5.56
CA PRO A 282 -10.28 -16.17 5.46
C PRO A 282 -10.52 -14.71 5.08
N VAL A 283 -11.19 -14.49 3.94
CA VAL A 283 -11.60 -13.15 3.51
C VAL A 283 -12.58 -12.61 4.54
N ARG A 284 -12.23 -11.49 5.18
CA ARG A 284 -13.00 -10.89 6.28
C ARG A 284 -14.09 -9.97 5.72
N MET A 285 -15.10 -9.67 6.54
CA MET A 285 -16.13 -8.68 6.18
C MET A 285 -15.53 -7.32 5.78
N ALA A 286 -14.41 -6.92 6.39
CA ALA A 286 -13.67 -5.72 6.00
C ALA A 286 -13.15 -5.76 4.55
N THR A 287 -12.67 -6.92 4.09
CA THR A 287 -12.22 -7.13 2.71
C THR A 287 -13.38 -7.03 1.73
N LEU A 288 -14.56 -7.56 2.08
CA LEU A 288 -15.77 -7.45 1.27
C LEU A 288 -16.29 -6.02 1.20
N LEU A 289 -16.26 -5.29 2.32
CA LEU A 289 -16.62 -3.87 2.37
C LEU A 289 -15.66 -3.02 1.54
N SER A 290 -14.37 -3.34 1.54
CA SER A 290 -13.36 -2.67 0.70
C SER A 290 -13.64 -2.90 -0.79
N ALA A 291 -13.86 -4.15 -1.20
CA ALA A 291 -14.18 -4.49 -2.58
C ALA A 291 -15.51 -3.83 -3.03
N ALA A 292 -16.52 -3.80 -2.18
CA ALA A 292 -17.80 -3.14 -2.48
C ALA A 292 -17.64 -1.61 -2.63
N LYS A 293 -16.76 -0.98 -1.84
CA LYS A 293 -16.44 0.46 -1.99
C LYS A 293 -15.70 0.74 -3.29
N GLU A 294 -14.74 -0.10 -3.65
CA GLU A 294 -13.97 0.03 -4.88
C GLU A 294 -14.86 -0.07 -6.12
N VAL A 295 -15.79 -1.02 -6.15
CA VAL A 295 -16.77 -1.16 -7.24
C VAL A 295 -17.73 0.03 -7.31
N ARG A 296 -18.17 0.58 -6.17
CA ARG A 296 -18.98 1.81 -6.16
C ARG A 296 -18.21 3.00 -6.69
N LEU A 297 -16.92 3.09 -6.36
CA LEU A 297 -16.05 4.15 -6.85
C LEU A 297 -15.84 4.04 -8.36
N MET A 298 -15.58 2.82 -8.88
CA MET A 298 -15.44 2.58 -10.32
C MET A 298 -16.73 2.95 -11.07
N ASN A 299 -17.89 2.53 -10.58
CA ASN A 299 -19.17 2.92 -11.21
C ASN A 299 -19.40 4.44 -11.18
N ALA A 300 -19.01 5.12 -10.11
CA ALA A 300 -19.14 6.59 -10.02
C ALA A 300 -18.16 7.32 -10.95
N PHE A 301 -17.03 6.69 -11.31
CA PHE A 301 -16.11 7.21 -12.31
C PHE A 301 -16.60 6.97 -13.74
N ASP A 302 -17.25 5.83 -14.00
CA ASP A 302 -17.85 5.54 -15.31
C ASP A 302 -19.07 6.45 -15.59
N ASP A 303 -19.80 6.87 -14.56
CA ASP A 303 -20.95 7.79 -14.66
C ASP A 303 -20.55 9.26 -14.90
N LEU A 304 -19.26 9.59 -14.79
CA LEU A 304 -18.71 10.94 -15.04
C LEU A 304 -18.23 11.14 -16.49
N GLY A 305 -18.51 10.18 -17.38
CA GLY A 305 -18.17 10.27 -18.81
C GLY A 305 -19.39 10.64 -19.65
N ASP A 306 -19.39 11.88 -20.18
CA ASP A 306 -20.12 12.41 -21.36
C ASP A 306 -20.80 13.78 -21.15
N GLU A 307 -20.35 14.61 -20.20
CA GLU A 307 -20.80 16.02 -20.07
C GLU A 307 -19.74 17.07 -20.47
N ASP A 308 -18.86 16.75 -21.42
CA ASP A 308 -17.97 17.74 -22.05
C ASP A 308 -18.29 17.88 -23.56
N GLU A 309 -19.52 18.33 -23.86
CA GLU A 309 -19.81 19.13 -25.07
C GLU A 309 -20.20 20.54 -24.59
N ILE A 310 -19.28 21.21 -23.91
CA ILE A 310 -19.34 22.67 -23.72
C ILE A 310 -18.63 23.27 -24.93
N ASP A 311 -19.41 23.50 -25.99
CA ASP A 311 -19.04 24.34 -27.11
C ASP A 311 -18.74 25.74 -26.59
N GLY A 312 -17.45 26.03 -26.45
CA GLY A 312 -16.95 27.38 -26.42
C GLY A 312 -16.71 27.83 -27.84
N ASP A 313 -17.57 28.69 -28.38
CA ASP A 313 -17.15 29.56 -29.48
C ASP A 313 -17.74 30.96 -29.43
N ASP A 314 -16.89 31.86 -29.90
CA ASP A 314 -16.83 33.30 -29.73
C ASP A 314 -17.85 34.06 -30.60
N ALA A 315 -18.07 35.32 -30.25
CA ALA A 315 -19.07 36.22 -30.81
C ALA A 315 -18.92 36.56 -32.31
N ARG A 316 -20.05 36.58 -33.08
CA ARG A 316 -20.41 37.72 -33.97
C ARG A 316 -21.83 37.66 -34.56
N VAL A 317 -22.52 38.79 -34.42
CA VAL A 317 -23.82 39.13 -35.03
C VAL A 317 -23.76 39.18 -36.57
N LYS A 318 -24.74 38.58 -37.25
CA LYS A 318 -25.39 39.11 -38.47
C LYS A 318 -26.86 38.66 -38.53
N PRO A 319 -27.81 39.53 -38.94
CA PRO A 319 -29.21 39.17 -39.14
C PRO A 319 -29.53 38.90 -40.63
N GLY A 320 -30.53 38.06 -40.87
CA GLY A 320 -31.38 38.15 -42.06
C GLY A 320 -31.60 36.86 -42.87
N HIS A 321 -32.89 36.55 -43.03
CA HIS A 321 -33.56 36.14 -44.28
C HIS A 321 -33.76 34.64 -44.60
N MET A 322 -35.02 34.24 -44.40
CA MET A 322 -35.97 33.49 -45.25
C MET A 322 -35.65 32.14 -45.91
N ASP A 323 -36.59 31.24 -45.62
CA ASP A 323 -37.36 30.32 -46.47
C ASP A 323 -36.71 29.07 -47.08
N ASP A 324 -37.37 27.94 -46.75
CA ASP A 324 -37.80 26.82 -47.58
C ASP A 324 -37.04 26.58 -48.89
N ASP A 325 -36.42 25.40 -49.01
CA ASP A 325 -36.88 24.39 -49.97
C ASP A 325 -36.02 23.10 -49.92
N VAL A 326 -36.73 21.98 -50.02
CA VAL A 326 -36.42 20.73 -50.74
C VAL A 326 -35.13 19.97 -50.40
N ASP A 327 -35.20 18.75 -49.88
CA ASP A 327 -35.76 17.56 -50.55
C ASP A 327 -35.06 17.26 -51.88
N ASP A 328 -33.71 17.18 -51.89
CA ASP A 328 -32.97 16.44 -52.94
C ASP A 328 -31.48 16.19 -52.60
N LEU A 329 -31.17 15.24 -51.71
CA LEU A 329 -29.94 14.45 -51.90
C LEU A 329 -29.97 13.13 -51.11
N LEU A 330 -30.82 12.23 -51.59
CA LEU A 330 -30.77 10.82 -51.29
C LEU A 330 -29.38 10.25 -51.63
N GLY A 331 -28.72 9.71 -50.60
CA GLY A 331 -27.67 8.72 -50.75
C GLY A 331 -28.07 7.45 -50.02
N GLU A 332 -28.81 6.57 -50.70
CA GLU A 332 -29.01 5.18 -50.28
C GLU A 332 -27.65 4.50 -50.12
N GLY A 333 -27.35 4.04 -48.90
CA GLY A 333 -26.04 3.47 -48.57
C GLY A 333 -26.13 2.44 -47.44
N ASP A 334 -26.70 1.28 -47.75
CA ASP A 334 -26.42 -0.04 -47.19
C ASP A 334 -26.17 -0.14 -45.65
N ASP A 335 -27.26 -0.29 -44.90
CA ASP A 335 -27.26 -0.65 -43.48
C ASP A 335 -26.90 -2.13 -43.26
N THR A 336 -25.62 -2.47 -43.48
CA THR A 336 -25.02 -3.71 -42.99
C THR A 336 -23.73 -3.44 -42.21
N ALA A 337 -23.73 -2.43 -41.35
CA ALA A 337 -22.69 -2.24 -40.34
C ALA A 337 -22.97 -3.15 -39.13
N THR A 338 -22.50 -4.40 -39.17
CA THR A 338 -22.33 -5.23 -37.97
C THR A 338 -21.61 -4.40 -36.90
N GLU A 339 -22.30 -4.09 -35.79
CA GLU A 339 -21.71 -3.44 -34.61
C GLU A 339 -20.44 -4.19 -34.22
N GLN A 340 -19.28 -3.58 -34.49
CA GLN A 340 -18.03 -4.17 -34.04
C GLN A 340 -18.02 -4.07 -32.52
N PRO A 341 -17.65 -5.15 -31.80
CA PRO A 341 -17.62 -5.12 -30.35
C PRO A 341 -16.74 -3.96 -29.89
N GLU A 342 -17.19 -3.24 -28.88
CA GLU A 342 -16.63 -1.99 -28.32
C GLU A 342 -15.08 -1.99 -28.15
N ARG A 343 -14.49 -3.18 -27.97
CA ARG A 343 -13.03 -3.40 -27.97
C ARG A 343 -12.32 -3.07 -29.27
N VAL A 344 -12.95 -3.32 -30.42
CA VAL A 344 -12.39 -3.05 -31.75
C VAL A 344 -12.45 -1.56 -32.06
N LEU A 345 -13.49 -0.86 -31.58
CA LEU A 345 -13.58 0.61 -31.63
C LEU A 345 -12.49 1.28 -30.78
N LYS A 346 -12.23 0.79 -29.56
CA LYS A 346 -11.12 1.27 -28.70
C LYS A 346 -9.72 1.00 -29.29
N LEU A 347 -9.55 -0.06 -30.07
CA LEU A 347 -8.29 -0.35 -30.79
C LEU A 347 -8.09 0.57 -32.00
N LYS A 348 -9.16 0.84 -32.77
CA LYS A 348 -9.10 1.82 -33.87
C LYS A 348 -8.74 3.21 -33.37
N GLN A 349 -9.20 3.60 -32.19
CA GLN A 349 -8.83 4.89 -31.60
C GLN A 349 -7.31 4.98 -31.32
N ALA A 350 -6.67 3.90 -30.84
CA ALA A 350 -5.23 3.85 -30.61
C ALA A 350 -4.41 3.82 -31.93
N GLU A 351 -4.90 3.14 -32.97
CA GLU A 351 -4.31 3.16 -34.31
C GLU A 351 -4.47 4.54 -34.98
N VAL A 352 -5.65 5.17 -34.85
CA VAL A 352 -5.92 6.53 -35.34
C VAL A 352 -5.04 7.56 -34.63
N HIS A 353 -4.82 7.44 -33.31
CA HIS A 353 -3.87 8.30 -32.59
C HIS A 353 -2.40 8.07 -32.99
N LEU A 354 -2.04 6.85 -33.41
CA LEU A 354 -0.72 6.52 -33.94
C LEU A 354 -0.51 7.10 -35.36
N GLU A 355 -1.53 7.02 -36.23
CA GLU A 355 -1.53 7.59 -37.58
C GLU A 355 -1.60 9.12 -37.58
N LEU A 356 -2.37 9.73 -36.67
CA LEU A 356 -2.48 11.19 -36.52
C LEU A 356 -1.26 11.83 -35.82
N GLY A 357 -0.23 11.06 -35.47
CA GLY A 357 1.00 11.57 -34.86
C GLY A 357 0.83 12.15 -33.45
N HIS A 358 -0.35 11.99 -32.84
CA HIS A 358 -0.66 12.49 -31.50
C HIS A 358 -0.53 11.40 -30.45
N VAL A 359 0.67 11.31 -29.88
CA VAL A 359 0.91 10.52 -28.67
C VAL A 359 0.26 11.24 -27.48
N PRO A 360 -0.63 10.59 -26.69
CA PRO A 360 -1.21 11.21 -25.51
C PRO A 360 -0.14 11.77 -24.57
N LYS A 361 -0.38 12.98 -24.02
CA LYS A 361 0.62 13.73 -23.23
C LYS A 361 1.22 12.90 -22.09
N ARG A 362 0.43 12.01 -21.46
CA ARG A 362 0.89 11.09 -20.41
C ARG A 362 1.93 10.08 -20.92
N ILE A 363 1.70 9.50 -22.09
CA ILE A 363 2.62 8.53 -22.73
C ILE A 363 3.87 9.25 -23.23
N ALA A 364 3.72 10.44 -23.82
CA ALA A 364 4.87 11.25 -24.23
C ALA A 364 5.78 11.60 -23.03
N LYS A 365 5.18 11.89 -21.86
CA LYS A 365 5.90 12.14 -20.60
C LYS A 365 6.62 10.89 -20.08
N LEU A 366 5.98 9.71 -20.16
CA LEU A 366 6.60 8.44 -19.77
C LEU A 366 7.77 8.08 -20.69
N ASN A 367 7.59 8.19 -22.01
CA ASN A 367 8.62 7.95 -23.03
C ASN A 367 9.82 8.91 -22.93
N LYS A 368 9.64 10.07 -22.31
CA LYS A 368 10.74 11.03 -22.09
C LYS A 368 11.74 10.54 -21.04
N ASN A 369 11.26 9.81 -20.03
CA ASN A 369 12.04 9.44 -18.86
C ASN A 369 12.39 7.95 -18.82
N HIS A 370 11.81 7.12 -19.67
CA HIS A 370 12.01 5.68 -19.66
C HIS A 370 12.44 5.16 -21.03
N ALA A 371 13.34 4.19 -21.06
CA ALA A 371 13.71 3.45 -22.27
C ALA A 371 13.81 1.96 -21.99
N VAL A 372 13.35 1.13 -22.94
CA VAL A 372 13.54 -0.31 -22.88
C VAL A 372 14.84 -0.66 -23.61
N ALA A 373 15.72 -1.40 -22.94
CA ALA A 373 16.99 -1.87 -23.50
C ALA A 373 17.11 -3.39 -23.37
N PHE A 374 17.79 -4.01 -24.33
CA PHE A 374 18.15 -5.43 -24.27
C PHE A 374 19.63 -5.54 -23.88
N VAL A 375 19.92 -6.13 -22.72
CA VAL A 375 21.28 -6.29 -22.20
C VAL A 375 21.50 -7.76 -21.87
N LYS A 376 22.46 -8.40 -22.56
CA LYS A 376 22.83 -9.82 -22.37
C LYS A 376 21.62 -10.79 -22.43
N GLY A 377 20.73 -10.57 -23.39
CA GLY A 377 19.55 -11.43 -23.58
C GLY A 377 18.40 -11.20 -22.58
N LYS A 378 18.50 -10.18 -21.72
CA LYS A 378 17.42 -9.78 -20.81
C LYS A 378 16.91 -8.39 -21.15
N THR A 379 15.59 -8.21 -21.14
CA THR A 379 14.94 -6.90 -21.24
C THR A 379 15.09 -6.17 -19.91
N VAL A 380 15.57 -4.92 -19.95
CA VAL A 380 15.68 -4.03 -18.79
C VAL A 380 15.02 -2.69 -19.12
N ILE A 381 14.42 -2.06 -18.11
CA ILE A 381 13.90 -0.70 -18.24
C ILE A 381 14.93 0.25 -17.66
N LEU A 382 15.30 1.27 -18.41
CA LEU A 382 16.17 2.35 -17.97
C LEU A 382 15.29 3.54 -17.63
N THR A 383 15.34 4.00 -16.39
CA THR A 383 14.70 5.25 -15.97
C THR A 383 15.76 6.33 -15.84
N PHE A 384 15.62 7.40 -16.62
CA PHE A 384 16.51 8.55 -16.60
C PHE A 384 15.98 9.58 -15.62
N GLU A 385 16.71 9.77 -14.53
CA GLU A 385 16.37 10.74 -13.50
C GLU A 385 16.80 12.15 -13.93
N LYS A 386 16.19 13.18 -13.31
CA LYS A 386 16.51 14.58 -13.64
C LYS A 386 17.93 15.00 -13.29
N ASP A 387 18.56 14.29 -12.35
CA ASP A 387 19.95 14.51 -11.93
C ASP A 387 20.98 13.88 -12.89
N GLY A 388 20.53 13.23 -13.96
CA GLY A 388 21.36 12.57 -14.95
C GLY A 388 21.76 11.14 -14.59
N THR A 389 21.29 10.61 -13.47
CA THR A 389 21.47 9.19 -13.12
C THR A 389 20.50 8.30 -13.90
N THR A 390 20.82 7.01 -13.99
CA THR A 390 19.98 6.01 -14.66
C THR A 390 19.76 4.84 -13.72
N SER A 391 18.50 4.54 -13.42
CA SER A 391 18.11 3.37 -12.63
C SER A 391 17.61 2.24 -13.54
N TYR A 392 17.77 0.99 -13.09
CA TYR A 392 17.42 -0.21 -13.84
C TYR A 392 16.20 -0.88 -13.21
N GLY A 393 15.10 -0.92 -13.95
CA GLY A 393 13.90 -1.68 -13.63
C GLY A 393 13.94 -3.10 -14.21
N SER A 394 13.23 -4.00 -13.54
CA SER A 394 13.04 -5.40 -13.95
C SER A 394 11.96 -5.52 -15.04
N VAL A 395 11.85 -6.70 -15.65
CA VAL A 395 10.78 -7.00 -16.64
C VAL A 395 9.38 -6.87 -16.03
N HIS A 396 9.23 -7.11 -14.72
CA HIS A 396 7.94 -6.92 -14.04
C HIS A 396 7.49 -5.47 -14.03
N ASP A 397 8.43 -4.53 -14.09
CA ASP A 397 8.13 -3.10 -14.10
C ASP A 397 7.57 -2.65 -15.46
N VAL A 398 7.70 -3.46 -16.53
CA VAL A 398 7.25 -3.11 -17.89
C VAL A 398 5.74 -2.87 -17.90
N TYR A 399 5.00 -3.69 -17.14
CA TYR A 399 3.55 -3.61 -17.05
C TYR A 399 3.05 -2.32 -16.39
N ASN A 400 3.88 -1.67 -15.57
CA ASN A 400 3.53 -0.41 -14.92
C ASN A 400 3.75 0.81 -15.82
N TYR A 401 4.61 0.69 -16.84
CA TYR A 401 5.10 1.84 -17.62
C TYR A 401 4.62 1.88 -19.08
N TYR A 402 4.21 0.75 -19.66
CA TYR A 402 3.89 0.67 -21.09
C TYR A 402 2.66 -0.21 -21.38
N GLU A 403 1.46 0.39 -21.31
CA GLU A 403 0.23 -0.22 -21.82
C GLU A 403 0.21 -0.33 -23.36
N ASN A 404 0.95 0.54 -24.07
CA ASN A 404 0.94 0.63 -25.54
C ASN A 404 1.76 -0.45 -26.26
N ASP A 405 2.51 -1.29 -25.55
CA ASP A 405 3.39 -2.30 -26.16
C ASP A 405 2.74 -3.69 -26.17
N ARG A 406 1.40 -3.76 -26.22
CA ARG A 406 0.63 -5.02 -26.24
C ARG A 406 -0.10 -5.21 -27.57
N VAL A 407 0.06 -6.39 -28.17
CA VAL A 407 -0.68 -6.85 -29.36
C VAL A 407 -1.78 -7.81 -28.91
N ALA A 408 -2.96 -7.73 -29.52
CA ALA A 408 -4.03 -8.68 -29.26
C ALA A 408 -3.67 -10.07 -29.83
N THR A 409 -3.90 -11.11 -29.04
CA THR A 409 -3.96 -12.51 -29.47
C THR A 409 -5.41 -12.99 -29.33
N GLU A 410 -5.76 -14.14 -29.93
CA GLU A 410 -7.13 -14.70 -29.89
C GLU A 410 -7.69 -14.89 -28.47
N LYS A 411 -6.83 -14.94 -27.44
CA LYS A 411 -7.21 -15.21 -26.05
C LYS A 411 -6.80 -14.13 -25.04
N SER A 412 -5.88 -13.20 -25.37
CA SER A 412 -5.46 -12.12 -24.45
C SER A 412 -4.74 -10.95 -25.16
N THR A 413 -4.19 -9.99 -24.41
CA THR A 413 -3.22 -9.00 -24.93
C THR A 413 -1.82 -9.38 -24.46
N GLU A 414 -0.89 -9.58 -25.39
CA GLU A 414 0.50 -9.98 -25.07
C GLU A 414 1.49 -8.88 -25.45
N PRO A 415 2.60 -8.71 -24.71
CA PRO A 415 3.60 -7.71 -25.09
C PRO A 415 4.19 -8.02 -26.48
N VAL A 416 4.43 -6.99 -27.30
CA VAL A 416 4.98 -7.08 -28.67
C VAL A 416 6.26 -7.93 -28.71
N THR A 417 7.03 -7.93 -27.62
CA THR A 417 8.23 -8.76 -27.46
C THR A 417 7.95 -10.25 -27.49
N LYS A 418 6.80 -10.70 -26.99
CA LYS A 418 6.36 -12.11 -27.05
C LYS A 418 5.78 -12.48 -28.41
N ALA A 419 5.04 -11.55 -29.03
CA ALA A 419 4.51 -11.73 -30.39
C ALA A 419 5.63 -11.90 -31.45
N ARG A 420 6.80 -11.29 -31.22
CA ARG A 420 7.99 -11.44 -32.08
C ARG A 420 8.63 -12.83 -32.05
N ASP A 421 8.45 -13.59 -30.97
CA ASP A 421 9.05 -14.91 -30.81
C ASP A 421 8.10 -16.04 -31.30
N ALA A 422 6.87 -15.69 -31.72
CA ALA A 422 5.96 -16.63 -32.37
C ALA A 422 6.37 -16.79 -33.85
N PRO A 423 6.45 -18.03 -34.37
CA PRO A 423 6.88 -18.26 -35.75
C PRO A 423 5.75 -17.85 -36.71
N GLN A 424 5.82 -16.62 -37.23
CA GLN A 424 5.04 -16.21 -38.40
C GLN A 424 5.98 -15.77 -39.52
N GLY A 425 5.90 -16.48 -40.64
CA GLY A 425 6.65 -16.17 -41.85
C GLY A 425 6.15 -14.90 -42.52
N SER A 426 7.03 -13.91 -42.67
CA SER A 426 7.11 -13.02 -43.84
C SER A 426 8.33 -12.09 -43.71
N ALA A 427 9.28 -12.24 -44.64
CA ALA A 427 10.66 -11.76 -44.49
C ALA A 427 10.90 -10.26 -44.80
N GLN A 428 9.90 -9.47 -45.18
CA GLN A 428 10.16 -8.15 -45.80
C GLN A 428 10.04 -6.93 -44.87
N LEU A 429 9.43 -7.03 -43.68
CA LEU A 429 9.31 -5.91 -42.73
C LEU A 429 10.54 -5.73 -41.82
N SER A 430 11.39 -6.75 -41.70
CA SER A 430 12.50 -6.78 -40.73
C SER A 430 13.70 -5.88 -41.11
N GLU A 431 13.92 -5.62 -42.39
CA GLU A 431 15.13 -4.94 -42.88
C GLU A 431 15.01 -3.42 -42.84
N ARG A 432 13.84 -2.86 -43.17
CA ARG A 432 13.58 -1.42 -43.10
C ARG A 432 13.63 -0.86 -41.67
N HIS A 433 13.21 -1.63 -40.67
CA HIS A 433 13.27 -1.20 -39.27
C HIS A 433 14.66 -1.37 -38.64
N ARG A 434 15.43 -2.40 -39.01
CA ARG A 434 16.84 -2.58 -38.58
C ARG A 434 17.74 -1.43 -39.02
N LEU A 435 17.57 -0.94 -40.25
CA LEU A 435 18.36 0.17 -40.79
C LEU A 435 18.03 1.53 -40.12
N ARG A 436 16.79 1.73 -39.67
CA ARG A 436 16.38 2.99 -38.98
C ARG A 436 16.85 3.07 -37.53
N ALA A 437 16.81 1.97 -36.78
CA ALA A 437 17.24 1.94 -35.38
C ALA A 437 18.76 2.09 -35.22
N THR A 438 19.53 1.42 -36.08
CA THR A 438 21.00 1.53 -36.12
C THR A 438 21.44 2.93 -36.55
N GLY A 439 20.73 3.57 -37.49
CA GLY A 439 20.99 4.94 -37.93
C GLY A 439 20.75 6.03 -36.87
N ARG A 440 19.81 5.85 -35.94
CA ARG A 440 19.58 6.81 -34.82
C ARG A 440 20.60 6.65 -33.71
N ALA A 441 20.96 5.42 -33.34
CA ALA A 441 21.99 5.16 -32.32
C ALA A 441 23.37 5.68 -32.75
N ARG A 442 23.74 5.48 -34.03
CA ARG A 442 25.03 5.94 -34.57
C ARG A 442 25.15 7.47 -34.61
N ARG A 443 24.05 8.18 -34.90
CA ARG A 443 24.00 9.66 -34.89
C ARG A 443 24.14 10.26 -33.49
N ARG A 444 23.55 9.65 -32.46
CA ARG A 444 23.71 10.07 -31.05
C ARG A 444 25.12 9.81 -30.50
N LEU A 445 25.73 8.68 -30.85
CA LEU A 445 27.10 8.37 -30.44
C LEU A 445 28.13 9.30 -31.10
N GLN A 446 27.92 9.69 -32.36
CA GLN A 446 28.77 10.65 -33.06
C GLN A 446 28.64 12.08 -32.51
N SER A 447 27.46 12.50 -32.04
CA SER A 447 27.30 13.83 -31.41
C SER A 447 28.02 13.90 -30.05
N LEU A 448 27.96 12.84 -29.24
CA LEU A 448 28.67 12.73 -27.96
C LEU A 448 30.20 12.69 -28.14
N ALA A 449 30.69 12.02 -29.18
CA ALA A 449 32.11 11.99 -29.51
C ALA A 449 32.65 13.37 -29.98
N ARG A 450 31.84 14.15 -30.70
CA ARG A 450 32.19 15.54 -31.09
C ARG A 450 32.20 16.49 -29.90
N LEU A 451 31.31 16.30 -28.93
CA LEU A 451 31.26 17.11 -27.72
C LEU A 451 32.53 16.91 -26.85
N ARG A 452 33.01 15.66 -26.73
CA ARG A 452 34.25 15.34 -25.99
C ARG A 452 35.54 15.86 -26.62
N ARG A 453 35.58 16.10 -27.93
CA ARG A 453 36.75 16.68 -28.61
C ARG A 453 36.87 18.20 -28.45
N ARG A 454 35.76 18.90 -28.17
CA ARG A 454 35.78 20.36 -27.94
C ARG A 454 36.26 20.77 -26.55
N THR A 455 36.21 19.87 -25.56
CA THR A 455 36.61 20.16 -24.17
C THR A 455 38.07 19.88 -23.84
N ARG A 456 38.93 19.55 -24.81
CA ARG A 456 40.36 19.25 -24.57
C ARG A 456 41.36 20.32 -25.06
N SER A 457 40.90 21.51 -25.39
CA SER A 457 41.78 22.63 -25.77
C SER A 457 41.51 23.86 -24.91
N ILE A 458 41.84 23.80 -23.62
CA ILE A 458 42.14 24.99 -22.81
C ILE A 458 43.41 24.69 -22.03
N VAL A 459 44.49 25.35 -22.47
CA VAL A 459 45.82 25.43 -21.85
C VAL A 459 45.78 26.57 -20.84
N ILE A 460 46.23 26.34 -19.60
CA ILE A 460 46.82 27.39 -18.75
C ILE A 460 48.09 26.85 -18.07
N LEU A 461 49.12 27.68 -18.21
CA LEU A 461 50.52 27.57 -17.79
C LEU A 461 50.77 27.93 -16.31
N ARG A 462 51.96 27.51 -15.81
CA ARG A 462 52.77 28.06 -14.69
C ARG A 462 52.29 27.77 -13.25
N ALA A 463 53.13 27.54 -12.23
CA ALA A 463 54.59 27.58 -12.06
C ALA A 463 55.03 26.65 -10.89
N LEU A 464 56.27 26.15 -10.95
CA LEU A 464 56.96 25.42 -9.87
C LEU A 464 57.70 26.41 -8.92
N PRO A 465 57.82 26.11 -7.62
CA PRO A 465 58.93 26.58 -6.80
C PRO A 465 59.98 25.48 -6.56
N ARG A 466 61.24 25.95 -6.50
CA ARG A 466 62.51 25.22 -6.32
C ARG A 466 62.64 24.52 -4.96
N PRO A 467 63.56 23.53 -4.83
CA PRO A 467 63.84 22.88 -3.55
C PRO A 467 64.75 23.74 -2.68
N LEU A 468 64.51 23.72 -1.36
CA LEU A 468 65.42 24.24 -0.35
C LEU A 468 66.35 23.11 0.10
N ALA A 469 67.65 23.35 -0.02
CA ALA A 469 68.69 22.63 0.69
C ALA A 469 69.34 23.60 1.68
N ARG A 470 69.27 23.26 2.97
CA ARG A 470 70.39 23.23 3.92
C ARG A 470 69.95 22.47 5.16
#